data_AF-J3G1I0-F1
#
_entry.id   AF-J3G1I0-F1
#
_cell.length_a   1.000
_cell.length_b   1.000
_cell.length_c   1.000
_cell.angle_alpha   90.00
_cell.angle_beta   90.00
_cell.angle_gamma   90.00
#
_symmetry.space_group_name_H-M   'P 1'
#
loop_
_entity.id
_entity.type
_entity.pdbx_description
1 polymer ?
#
loop_
_entity_poly.entity_id
_entity_poly.type
_entity_poly.pdbx_seq_one_letter_code
_entity_poly.pdbx_strand_id
1 'polypeptide(L)' 'MFATLMLKVIRAQGPTERFSRANRVGLEKGDLLRLVTANGGGWGQAKARSLEAIQDDVKNQYISVEQARRYYPEQ' A
#
# COMPACT_ATOMS: atom_id res chain seq x y z
N MET A 1 3.71 -0.79 -5.67
CA MET A 1 2.42 -0.09 -5.48
C MET A 1 2.67 1.13 -4.60
N PHE A 2 2.61 2.36 -5.13
CA PHE A 2 2.60 3.56 -4.29
C PHE A 2 1.21 3.70 -3.69
N ALA A 3 1.06 3.26 -2.44
CA ALA A 3 -0.18 3.44 -1.71
C ALA A 3 -0.23 4.88 -1.22
N THR A 4 -0.98 5.74 -1.91
CA THR A 4 -1.29 7.07 -1.38
C THR A 4 -2.10 6.91 -0.10
N LEU A 5 -1.76 7.70 0.93
CA LEU A 5 -2.55 7.79 2.16
C LEU A 5 -4.03 7.95 1.80
N MET A 6 -4.86 7.03 2.28
CA MET A 6 -6.29 7.02 1.97
C MET A 6 -7.07 6.39 3.10
N LEU A 7 -8.17 7.04 3.46
CA LEU A 7 -9.22 6.44 4.27
C LEU A 7 -10.44 6.19 3.39
N LYS A 8 -10.98 4.98 3.44
CA LYS A 8 -12.21 4.61 2.73
C LYS A 8 -13.21 4.03 3.72
N VAL A 9 -14.40 4.62 3.80
CA VAL A 9 -15.52 4.10 4.59
C VAL A 9 -16.47 3.41 3.64
N ILE A 10 -16.60 2.09 3.77
CA ILE A 10 -17.57 1.29 3.04
C ILE A 10 -18.78 1.19 3.95
N ARG A 11 -19.84 1.95 3.62
CA ARG A 11 -21.06 1.99 4.40
C ARG A 11 -21.80 0.65 4.34
N ALA A 12 -22.37 0.21 5.46
CA ALA A 12 -23.21 -0.99 5.50
C ALA A 12 -24.45 -0.82 4.60
N GLN A 13 -25.02 0.38 4.61
CA GLN A 13 -26.16 0.78 3.81
C GLN A 13 -25.87 2.18 3.25
N GLY A 14 -25.58 2.26 1.96
CA GLY A 14 -25.29 3.53 1.29
C GLY A 14 -23.97 3.56 0.53
N PRO A 15 -23.56 4.74 0.06
CA PRO A 15 -22.40 4.88 -0.80
C PRO A 15 -21.10 4.74 -0.01
N THR A 16 -20.05 4.28 -0.69
CA THR A 16 -18.71 4.32 -0.14
C THR A 16 -18.13 5.73 -0.23
N GLU A 17 -17.53 6.20 0.86
CA GLU A 17 -16.83 7.48 0.94
C GLU A 17 -15.32 7.28 0.94
N ARG A 18 -14.59 8.20 0.31
CA ARG A 18 -13.12 8.19 0.22
C ARG A 18 -12.56 9.55 0.63
N PHE A 19 -11.53 9.52 1.47
CA PHE A 19 -10.88 10.71 2.02
C PHE A 19 -9.36 10.63 1.83
N SER A 20 -8.75 11.78 1.55
CA SER A 20 -7.28 11.94 1.54
C SER A 20 -6.75 12.27 2.93
N ARG A 21 -7.48 13.10 3.69
CA ARG A 21 -7.36 13.31 5.13
C ARG A 21 -8.77 13.47 5.70
N ALA A 22 -9.02 12.91 6.87
CA ALA A 22 -10.30 13.05 7.54
C ALA A 22 -10.11 13.06 9.06
N ASN A 23 -10.91 13.89 9.72
CA ASN A 23 -11.07 13.91 11.16
C ASN A 23 -12.55 13.72 11.49
N ARG A 24 -12.85 12.99 12.57
CA ARG A 24 -14.21 12.83 13.11
C ARG A 24 -15.24 12.25 12.11
N VAL A 25 -14.85 11.29 11.27
CA VAL A 25 -15.80 10.58 10.40
C VAL A 25 -16.68 9.67 11.27
N GLY A 26 -17.98 9.94 11.30
CA GLY A 26 -18.96 9.10 12.01
C GLY A 26 -19.06 7.73 11.33
N LEU A 27 -19.11 6.66 12.13
CA LEU A 27 -19.30 5.29 11.68
C LEU A 27 -20.56 4.73 12.32
N GLU A 28 -21.30 3.94 11.55
CA GLU A 28 -22.46 3.20 12.05
C GLU A 28 -22.12 1.71 12.18
N LYS A 29 -22.96 0.98 12.91
CA LYS A 29 -22.76 -0.47 13.09
C LYS A 29 -22.84 -1.17 11.72
N GLY A 30 -21.76 -1.87 11.38
CA GLY A 30 -21.64 -2.61 10.12
C GLY A 30 -20.80 -1.91 9.06
N ASP A 31 -20.42 -0.64 9.26
CA ASP A 31 -19.49 0.04 8.36
C ASP A 31 -18.10 -0.61 8.41
N LEU A 32 -17.43 -0.67 7.25
CA LEU A 32 -16.06 -1.16 7.15
C LEU A 32 -15.11 0.00 6.83
N LEU A 33 -14.11 0.16 7.69
CA LEU A 33 -13.06 1.15 7.52
C LEU A 33 -11.82 0.52 6.86
N ARG A 34 -11.41 1.05 5.71
CA ARG A 34 -10.14 0.71 5.07
C ARG A 34 -9.18 1.89 5.18
N LEU A 35 -8.20 1.75 6.07
CA LEU A 35 -7.07 2.67 6.18
C LEU A 35 -5.92 2.14 5.33
N VAL A 36 -5.43 2.99 4.43
CA VAL A 36 -4.23 2.75 3.64
C VAL A 36 -3.22 3.80 4.04
N THR A 37 -2.17 3.38 4.72
CA THR A 37 -1.09 4.25 5.16
C THR A 37 -0.07 4.47 4.04
N ALA A 38 0.58 5.63 4.06
CA ALA A 38 1.70 5.88 3.16
C ALA A 38 2.91 5.03 3.55
N ASN A 39 3.76 4.74 2.57
CA ASN A 39 5.08 4.15 2.77
C ASN A 39 6.16 5.22 2.52
N GLY A 40 7.40 4.93 2.92
CA GLY A 40 8.56 5.77 2.59
C GLY A 40 8.89 5.79 1.10
N GLY A 41 9.70 6.77 0.69
CA GLY A 41 10.31 6.82 -0.65
C GLY A 41 11.55 5.93 -0.74
N GLY A 42 11.87 5.46 -1.94
CA GLY A 42 13.12 4.74 -2.22
C GLY A 42 14.33 5.68 -2.29
N TRP A 43 15.53 5.11 -2.14
CA TRP A 43 16.81 5.82 -2.28
C TRP A 43 17.75 5.05 -3.20
N GLY A 44 18.51 5.77 -4.03
CA GLY A 44 19.49 5.19 -4.95
C GLY A 44 18.90 4.57 -6.21
N GLN A 45 19.75 3.90 -7.00
CA GLN A 45 19.34 3.22 -8.23
C GLN A 45 18.76 1.84 -7.93
N ALA A 46 17.64 1.48 -8.53
CA ALA A 46 16.99 0.19 -8.31
C ALA A 46 17.90 -1.00 -8.64
N LYS A 47 18.68 -0.92 -9.72
CA LYS A 47 19.65 -1.94 -10.14
C LYS A 47 20.81 -2.18 -9.16
N ALA A 48 21.04 -1.26 -8.23
CA ALA A 48 22.06 -1.42 -7.20
C ALA A 48 21.57 -2.25 -6.00
N ARG A 49 20.28 -2.59 -5.93
CA ARG A 49 19.74 -3.49 -4.90
C ARG A 49 20.16 -4.93 -5.21
N SER A 50 20.70 -5.63 -4.22
CA SER A 50 21.14 -7.02 -4.39
C SER A 50 19.95 -7.98 -4.55
N LEU A 51 20.20 -9.11 -5.23
CA LEU A 51 19.18 -10.13 -5.45
C LEU A 51 18.70 -10.75 -4.14
N GLU A 52 19.60 -10.96 -3.18
CA GLU A 52 19.27 -11.52 -1.86
C GLU A 52 18.30 -10.61 -1.10
N ALA A 53 18.52 -9.29 -1.14
CA ALA A 53 17.63 -8.33 -0.50
C ALA A 53 16.22 -8.32 -1.13
N ILE A 54 16.13 -8.49 -2.45
CA ILE A 54 14.85 -8.60 -3.15
C ILE A 54 14.15 -9.91 -2.79
N GLN A 55 14.89 -11.02 -2.69
CA GLN A 55 14.33 -12.31 -2.26
C GLN A 55 13.76 -12.21 -0.84
N ASP A 56 14.47 -11.54 0.07
CA ASP A 56 13.98 -11.28 1.42
C ASP A 56 12.75 -10.36 1.43
N ASP A 57 12.69 -9.34 0.58
CA ASP A 57 11.51 -8.47 0.45
C ASP A 57 10.27 -9.27 0.00
N VAL A 58 10.45 -10.20 -0.94
CA VAL A 58 9.37 -11.10 -1.42
C VAL A 58 8.96 -12.08 -0.33
N LYS A 59 9.94 -12.71 0.34
CA LYS A 59 9.70 -13.67 1.43
C LYS A 59 8.93 -13.03 2.59
N ASN A 60 9.26 -11.79 2.92
CA ASN A 60 8.60 -11.03 3.98
C ASN A 60 7.38 -10.24 3.50
N GLN A 61 6.96 -10.44 2.24
CA GLN A 61 5.76 -9.84 1.64
C GLN A 61 5.75 -8.31 1.62
N TYR A 62 6.93 -7.67 1.63
CA TYR A 62 7.05 -6.23 1.41
C TYR A 62 6.75 -5.86 -0.04
N ILE A 63 7.08 -6.76 -0.98
CA ILE A 63 6.72 -6.67 -2.39
C ILE A 63 6.23 -8.03 -2.91
N SER A 64 5.40 -8.03 -3.95
CA SER A 64 5.04 -9.27 -4.66
C SER A 64 6.11 -9.68 -5.68
N VAL A 65 6.05 -10.93 -6.16
CA VAL A 65 6.95 -11.42 -7.22
C VAL A 65 6.78 -10.61 -8.51
N GLU A 66 5.55 -10.22 -8.85
CA GLU A 66 5.26 -9.39 -10.02
C GLU A 66 5.85 -7.98 -9.86
N GLN A 67 5.81 -7.44 -8.64
CA GLN A 67 6.44 -6.15 -8.34
C GLN A 67 7.96 -6.25 -8.41
N ALA A 68 8.56 -7.33 -7.90
CA ALA A 68 9.99 -7.57 -8.00
C ALA A 68 10.44 -7.57 -9.47
N ARG A 69 9.80 -8.37 -10.32
CA ARG A 69 10.09 -8.42 -11.77
C ARG A 69 9.90 -7.09 -12.48
N ARG A 70 8.90 -6.29 -12.07
CA ARG A 70 8.58 -5.01 -12.69
C ARG A 70 9.55 -3.90 -12.30
N TYR A 71 9.95 -3.83 -11.04
CA TYR A 71 10.72 -2.70 -10.49
C TYR A 71 12.21 -2.99 -10.36
N TYR A 72 12.60 -4.26 -10.38
CA TYR A 72 13.99 -4.74 -10.34
C TYR A 72 14.25 -5.71 -11.52
N PRO A 73 14.11 -5.24 -12.78
CA PRO A 73 14.23 -6.12 -13.95
C PRO A 73 15.67 -6.50 -14.32
N GLU A 74 16.67 -5.85 -13.72
CA GLU A 74 18.10 -6.06 -14.01
C GLU A 74 18.77 -7.02 -13.01
N GLN A 75 18.00 -7.54 -12.06
CA GLN A 75 18.42 -8.55 -11.09
C GLN A 75 18.05 -9.96 -11.56
#